data_AF-B5X9W3-F1
#
_entry.id   AF-B5X9W3-F1
#
_cell.length_a   1.000
_cell.length_b   1.000
_cell.length_c   1.000
_cell.angle_alpha   90.00
_cell.angle_beta   90.00
_cell.angle_gamma   90.00
#
_symmetry.space_group_name_H-M   'P 1'
#
loop_
_entity.id
_entity.type
_entity.pdbx_description
1 polymer ?
#
loop_
_entity_poly.entity_id
_entity_poly.type
_entity_poly.pdbx_seq_one_letter_code
_entity_poly.pdbx_strand_id
1 'polypeptide(L)'
;MGLLQKVKTEFLLCERGKEAFPPETPFNFLQTACRDIKMVTMSSSDSGISPVMRDKSLWKLVCPGCQRGPKKKSWMKISHYIDAVEFLGQIKEIVSKHRNNKILLAKPKSYELRIGGLEDTVHAGDGEQLEVWKDCYLPERMEMVVIGALDDFRCSAAGWQLVLLLCEDGNVYAYEFEVLHLVARSLEDLFETGAEFPGLEKFRFGECFEELSEEEMKKEMQCDEIKKIDDEHIHFRRRLQIEMLEDLKAISQSEVIMIQTEGMRDTTKHDKSVYIEIRESLRLK
;
A
#
# COMPACT_ATOMS: atom_id res chain seq x y z
N MET A 1 24.52 -10.90 -27.32
CA MET A 1 24.55 -10.95 -25.84
C MET A 1 24.76 -9.55 -25.22
N GLY A 2 24.13 -8.47 -25.75
CA GLY A 2 24.78 -7.15 -25.79
C GLY A 2 24.39 -6.05 -24.78
N LEU A 3 23.24 -6.11 -24.09
CA LEU A 3 22.83 -5.05 -23.15
C LEU A 3 22.29 -5.62 -21.84
N LEU A 4 21.41 -6.61 -21.91
CA LEU A 4 20.82 -7.27 -20.73
C LEU A 4 21.86 -7.93 -19.84
N GLN A 5 22.85 -8.61 -20.43
CA GLN A 5 23.95 -9.19 -19.67
C GLN A 5 24.75 -8.10 -18.96
N LYS A 6 24.93 -6.93 -19.59
CA LYS A 6 25.64 -5.79 -19.01
C LYS A 6 24.88 -5.19 -17.82
N VAL A 7 23.55 -5.08 -17.90
CA VAL A 7 22.72 -4.61 -16.77
C VAL A 7 22.87 -5.57 -15.59
N LYS A 8 22.66 -6.88 -15.80
CA LYS A 8 22.85 -7.90 -14.76
C LYS A 8 24.24 -7.81 -14.14
N THR A 9 25.29 -7.73 -14.96
CA THR A 9 26.67 -7.61 -14.48
C THR A 9 26.91 -6.36 -13.65
N GLU A 10 26.35 -5.19 -14.01
CA GLU A 10 26.52 -3.97 -13.21
C GLU A 10 25.87 -4.09 -11.82
N PHE A 11 24.68 -4.68 -11.72
CA PHE A 11 24.06 -5.00 -10.42
C PHE A 11 24.91 -5.97 -9.59
N LEU A 12 25.41 -7.05 -10.19
CA LEU A 12 26.21 -8.07 -9.50
C LEU A 12 27.58 -7.55 -9.06
N LEU A 13 28.21 -6.66 -9.84
CA LEU A 13 29.47 -6.03 -9.46
C LEU A 13 29.29 -5.10 -8.26
N CYS A 14 28.16 -4.40 -8.17
CA CYS A 14 27.82 -3.58 -7.01
C CYS A 14 27.60 -4.45 -5.76
N GLU A 15 26.88 -5.57 -5.90
CA GLU A 15 26.65 -6.54 -4.81
C GLU A 15 27.95 -7.17 -4.29
N ARG A 16 28.83 -7.68 -5.17
CA ARG A 16 30.12 -8.29 -4.78
C ARG A 16 31.10 -7.31 -4.13
N GLY A 17 30.94 -6.01 -4.37
CA GLY A 17 31.67 -4.98 -3.63
C GLY A 17 31.43 -5.02 -2.12
N LYS A 18 30.33 -5.63 -1.66
CA LYS A 18 30.03 -5.89 -0.24
C LYS A 18 30.69 -7.16 0.31
N GLU A 19 30.98 -8.17 -0.54
CA GLU A 19 31.48 -9.48 -0.10
C GLU A 19 32.94 -9.50 0.37
N ALA A 20 33.59 -8.33 0.50
CA ALA A 20 34.93 -8.22 1.08
C ALA A 20 34.99 -8.47 2.61
N PHE A 21 33.92 -8.99 3.22
CA PHE A 21 33.89 -9.44 4.61
C PHE A 21 33.37 -10.88 4.70
N PRO A 22 33.96 -11.71 5.56
CA PRO A 22 33.62 -13.13 5.63
C PRO A 22 32.16 -13.31 6.06
N PRO A 23 31.47 -14.35 5.56
CA PRO A 23 30.16 -14.71 6.07
C PRO A 23 30.33 -15.11 7.53
N GLU A 24 29.76 -14.32 8.45
CA GLU A 24 29.60 -14.83 9.80
C GLU A 24 28.65 -16.04 9.75
N THR A 25 29.10 -17.09 10.42
CA THR A 25 28.57 -18.45 10.49
C THR A 25 27.06 -18.57 10.74
N PRO A 26 26.45 -19.71 10.33
CA PRO A 26 25.00 -19.89 10.34
C PRO A 26 24.45 -20.00 11.76
N PHE A 27 23.47 -19.17 12.10
CA PHE A 27 22.63 -19.38 13.27
C PHE A 27 21.61 -20.50 12.98
N ASN A 28 21.98 -21.73 13.35
CA ASN A 28 21.04 -22.78 13.72
C ASN A 28 20.98 -22.85 15.26
N PHE A 29 19.81 -23.25 15.79
CA PHE A 29 19.32 -23.32 17.20
C PHE A 29 18.35 -22.16 17.53
N LEU A 30 17.05 -22.36 17.79
CA LEU A 30 16.36 -23.40 18.57
C LEU A 30 14.87 -23.60 18.18
N GLN A 31 14.47 -24.88 18.17
CA GLN A 31 13.22 -25.49 18.67
C GLN A 31 11.83 -24.95 18.27
N THR A 32 11.15 -25.77 17.47
CA THR A 32 9.88 -26.47 17.76
C THR A 32 9.03 -26.01 18.96
N ALA A 33 7.72 -25.85 18.68
CA ALA A 33 6.56 -25.54 19.55
C ALA A 33 6.22 -24.04 19.52
N CYS A 34 5.10 -23.61 18.92
CA CYS A 34 3.76 -23.94 19.35
C CYS A 34 2.78 -24.28 18.21
N ARG A 35 2.09 -25.41 18.39
CA ARG A 35 0.76 -25.64 17.86
C ARG A 35 -0.24 -24.77 18.62
N ASP A 36 -1.26 -24.35 17.88
CA ASP A 36 -2.56 -23.84 18.33
C ASP A 36 -2.56 -22.50 19.07
N ILE A 37 -2.95 -21.44 18.36
CA ILE A 37 -3.99 -20.49 18.79
C ILE A 37 -4.71 -19.99 17.53
N LYS A 38 -6.04 -20.00 17.60
CA LYS A 38 -7.02 -19.74 16.55
C LYS A 38 -6.75 -18.43 15.80
N MET A 39 -6.78 -18.52 14.47
CA MET A 39 -7.21 -17.42 13.62
C MET A 39 -8.61 -16.99 14.04
N VAL A 40 -8.73 -15.82 14.65
CA VAL A 40 -9.99 -15.07 14.64
C VAL A 40 -9.88 -14.11 13.47
N THR A 41 -10.51 -14.51 12.37
CA THR A 41 -10.92 -13.59 11.32
C THR A 41 -11.79 -12.51 11.97
N MET A 42 -11.21 -11.35 12.25
CA MET A 42 -12.01 -10.16 12.50
C MET A 42 -12.53 -9.69 11.14
N SER A 43 -13.82 -9.98 10.96
CA SER A 43 -14.69 -9.38 9.96
C SER A 43 -14.35 -7.91 9.74
N SER A 44 -14.26 -7.53 8.48
CA SER A 44 -14.07 -6.20 7.92
C SER A 44 -15.26 -5.24 8.18
N SER A 45 -15.78 -5.25 9.39
CA SER A 45 -16.84 -4.35 9.85
C SER A 45 -16.53 -4.01 11.30
N ASP A 46 -16.18 -2.75 11.54
CA ASP A 46 -15.91 -2.09 12.84
C ASP A 46 -14.45 -1.88 13.28
N SER A 47 -13.44 -2.11 12.43
CA SER A 47 -12.08 -1.60 12.71
C SER A 47 -12.01 -0.11 12.41
N GLY A 48 -12.16 0.71 13.46
CA GLY A 48 -11.93 2.16 13.46
C GLY A 48 -10.47 2.56 13.23
N ILE A 49 -9.82 2.01 12.20
CA ILE A 49 -8.59 2.58 11.66
C ILE A 49 -9.02 3.60 10.62
N SER A 50 -9.16 4.84 11.09
CA SER A 50 -9.37 5.99 10.21
C SER A 50 -8.21 6.11 9.22
N PRO A 51 -8.47 6.38 7.93
CA PRO A 51 -7.43 6.73 6.95
C PRO A 51 -6.98 8.17 7.21
N VAL A 52 -6.30 8.41 8.33
CA VAL A 52 -5.73 9.72 8.66
C VAL A 52 -4.27 9.49 8.98
N MET A 53 -3.42 9.74 7.99
CA MET A 53 -2.12 10.41 8.16
C MET A 53 -1.45 10.57 6.79
N ARG A 54 -1.96 11.52 5.98
CA ARG A 54 -1.26 12.08 4.80
C ARG A 54 -0.70 13.46 5.15
N ASP A 55 0.07 13.53 6.23
CA ASP A 55 0.86 14.72 6.54
C ASP A 55 2.29 14.28 6.83
N LYS A 56 3.21 14.83 6.03
CA LYS A 56 4.65 14.54 5.98
C LYS A 56 5.39 14.78 7.30
N SER A 57 4.72 15.38 8.29
CA SER A 57 5.26 15.72 9.60
C SER A 57 4.90 14.74 10.72
N LEU A 58 3.94 13.82 10.49
CA LEU A 58 3.32 13.00 11.55
C LEU A 58 3.85 11.55 11.65
N TRP A 59 4.75 11.13 10.77
CA TRP A 59 5.32 9.77 10.73
C TRP A 59 6.53 9.55 11.63
N LYS A 60 6.80 10.46 12.57
CA LYS A 60 7.48 9.99 13.77
C LYS A 60 6.51 8.98 14.37
N LEU A 61 6.84 7.69 14.30
CA LEU A 61 6.20 6.60 15.04
C LEU A 61 6.09 6.89 16.56
N VAL A 62 6.56 8.04 17.01
CA VAL A 62 6.72 8.52 18.35
C VAL A 62 5.78 9.73 18.55
N CYS A 63 4.79 9.62 19.46
CA CYS A 63 3.90 10.74 19.86
C CYS A 63 4.80 11.92 20.27
N PRO A 64 4.75 13.10 19.61
CA PRO A 64 5.66 14.22 19.91
C PRO A 64 5.56 14.72 21.35
N GLY A 65 4.38 14.66 21.96
CA GLY A 65 4.14 15.08 23.34
C GLY A 65 4.65 14.12 24.41
N CYS A 66 4.55 12.81 24.17
CA CYS A 66 4.93 11.80 25.18
C CYS A 66 6.18 10.98 24.84
N GLN A 67 6.75 11.19 23.65
CA GLN A 67 7.92 10.48 23.11
C GLN A 67 7.82 8.94 23.11
N ARG A 68 6.60 8.40 23.10
CA ARG A 68 6.36 6.94 23.02
C ARG A 68 5.96 6.53 21.60
N GLY A 69 6.53 5.42 21.15
CA GLY A 69 6.22 4.81 19.85
C GLY A 69 6.08 3.29 19.95
N PRO A 70 5.55 2.63 18.90
CA PRO A 70 5.36 1.20 18.88
C PRO A 70 6.72 0.50 19.02
N LYS A 71 6.80 -0.42 19.97
CA LYS A 71 8.01 -1.19 20.24
C LYS A 71 8.15 -2.27 19.18
N LYS A 72 9.36 -2.42 18.64
CA LYS A 72 9.71 -3.51 17.74
C LYS A 72 10.31 -4.67 18.51
N LYS A 73 10.13 -5.89 17.98
CA LYS A 73 10.52 -7.16 18.61
C LYS A 73 12.05 -7.44 18.62
N SER A 74 12.94 -6.55 18.17
CA SER A 74 14.39 -6.83 17.98
C SER A 74 15.35 -5.71 18.40
N TRP A 75 16.61 -6.10 18.68
CA TRP A 75 17.77 -5.26 18.99
C TRP A 75 19.06 -5.80 18.32
N MET A 76 19.70 -5.06 17.40
CA MET A 76 21.16 -5.16 17.12
C MET A 76 21.81 -3.90 16.46
N LYS A 77 23.16 -3.89 16.39
CA LYS A 77 24.06 -2.70 16.47
C LYS A 77 24.45 -1.97 15.15
N ILE A 78 24.76 -0.68 15.33
CA ILE A 78 24.97 0.44 14.37
C ILE A 78 26.27 0.40 13.49
N SER A 79 27.04 -0.69 13.40
CA SER A 79 28.30 -0.65 12.62
C SER A 79 28.16 -0.79 11.10
N HIS A 80 27.00 -1.17 10.55
CA HIS A 80 26.81 -1.51 9.12
C HIS A 80 26.17 -0.41 8.26
N TYR A 81 25.83 0.75 8.84
CA TYR A 81 24.95 1.73 8.19
C TYR A 81 25.61 2.51 7.03
N ILE A 82 26.91 2.81 7.10
CA ILE A 82 27.59 3.60 6.05
C ILE A 82 27.71 2.80 4.74
N ASP A 83 28.10 1.54 4.83
CA ASP A 83 28.27 0.66 3.66
C ASP A 83 26.93 0.34 3.00
N ALA A 84 25.86 0.22 3.80
CA ALA A 84 24.49 0.08 3.32
C ALA A 84 24.04 1.29 2.48
N VAL A 85 24.30 2.51 2.97
CA VAL A 85 23.94 3.76 2.28
C VAL A 85 24.68 3.90 0.96
N GLU A 86 25.99 3.62 0.94
CA GLU A 86 26.78 3.68 -0.30
C GLU A 86 26.29 2.67 -1.34
N PHE A 87 26.10 1.42 -0.92
CA PHE A 87 25.57 0.35 -1.79
C PHE A 87 24.22 0.71 -2.38
N LEU A 88 23.25 1.09 -1.55
CA LEU A 88 21.91 1.43 -2.03
C LEU A 88 21.95 2.70 -2.90
N GLY A 89 22.89 3.61 -2.66
CA GLY A 89 23.19 4.75 -3.54
C GLY A 89 23.62 4.31 -4.93
N GLN A 90 24.60 3.42 -5.03
CA GLN A 90 25.05 2.85 -6.31
C GLN A 90 23.93 2.11 -7.04
N ILE A 91 23.09 1.36 -6.31
CA ILE A 91 21.92 0.68 -6.88
C ILE A 91 20.93 1.69 -7.48
N LYS A 92 20.65 2.80 -6.81
CA LYS A 92 19.78 3.86 -7.37
C LYS A 92 20.33 4.43 -8.69
N GLU A 93 21.64 4.62 -8.78
CA GLU A 93 22.30 5.07 -10.01
C GLU A 93 22.15 4.04 -11.14
N ILE A 94 22.34 2.75 -10.85
CA ILE A 94 22.16 1.65 -11.81
C ILE A 94 20.69 1.59 -12.27
N VAL A 95 19.73 1.67 -11.35
CA VAL A 95 18.29 1.68 -11.66
C VAL A 95 17.94 2.87 -12.57
N SER A 96 18.46 4.06 -12.26
CA SER A 96 18.25 5.26 -13.08
C SER A 96 18.84 5.10 -14.49
N LYS A 97 20.08 4.61 -14.57
CA LYS A 97 20.81 4.39 -15.83
C LYS A 97 20.13 3.38 -16.75
N HIS A 98 19.50 2.34 -16.17
CA HIS A 98 18.87 1.26 -16.91
C HIS A 98 17.34 1.29 -16.85
N ARG A 99 16.76 2.44 -16.49
CA ARG A 99 15.32 2.65 -16.41
C ARG A 99 14.62 2.17 -17.68
N ASN A 100 13.52 1.44 -17.51
CA ASN A 100 12.71 0.78 -18.55
C ASN A 100 13.36 -0.41 -19.27
N ASN A 101 14.63 -0.75 -18.99
CA ASN A 101 15.17 -2.02 -19.47
C ASN A 101 14.42 -3.18 -18.82
N LYS A 102 14.21 -4.26 -19.58
CA LYS A 102 13.44 -5.42 -19.14
C LYS A 102 14.31 -6.64 -19.03
N ILE A 103 14.37 -7.24 -17.85
CA ILE A 103 15.16 -8.44 -17.58
C ILE A 103 14.22 -9.63 -17.45
N LEU A 104 14.34 -10.61 -18.34
CA LEU A 104 13.61 -11.87 -18.19
C LEU A 104 14.11 -12.61 -16.95
N LEU A 105 13.18 -12.96 -16.06
CA LEU A 105 13.47 -13.75 -14.87
C LEU A 105 13.24 -15.24 -15.14
N ALA A 106 14.01 -16.11 -14.47
CA ALA A 106 13.79 -17.55 -14.56
C ALA A 106 12.46 -17.97 -13.88
N LYS A 107 12.09 -17.23 -12.82
CA LYS A 107 10.81 -17.30 -12.12
C LYS A 107 10.32 -15.89 -11.77
N PRO A 108 9.00 -15.65 -11.74
CA PRO A 108 7.97 -16.47 -12.37
C PRO A 108 8.17 -16.50 -13.89
N LYS A 109 7.97 -17.66 -14.53
CA LYS A 109 8.21 -17.81 -15.97
C LYS A 109 7.36 -16.83 -16.76
N SER A 110 7.92 -16.32 -17.87
CA SER A 110 7.27 -15.39 -18.81
C SER A 110 7.05 -13.97 -18.29
N TYR A 111 7.49 -13.65 -17.07
CA TYR A 111 7.51 -12.27 -16.59
C TYR A 111 8.89 -11.65 -16.76
N GLU A 112 8.88 -10.36 -17.06
CA GLU A 112 10.07 -9.54 -17.18
C GLU A 112 10.08 -8.52 -16.04
N LEU A 113 11.19 -8.42 -15.35
CA LEU A 113 11.45 -7.32 -14.44
C LEU A 113 11.74 -6.07 -15.25
N ARG A 114 10.81 -5.11 -15.23
CA ARG A 114 11.08 -3.77 -15.73
C ARG A 114 11.84 -2.98 -14.68
N ILE A 115 13.06 -2.61 -15.00
CA ILE A 115 13.92 -1.79 -14.13
C ILE A 115 13.33 -0.39 -14.02
N GLY A 116 13.22 0.11 -12.80
CA GLY A 116 12.65 1.43 -12.51
C GLY A 116 12.64 1.72 -11.01
N GLY A 117 12.64 3.01 -10.67
CA GLY A 117 12.50 3.46 -9.28
C GLY A 117 11.03 3.54 -8.85
N LEU A 118 10.78 4.12 -7.68
CA LEU A 118 9.42 4.30 -7.14
C LEU A 118 8.48 5.03 -8.12
N GLU A 119 8.99 6.08 -8.79
CA GLU A 119 8.26 6.86 -9.79
C GLU A 119 7.86 6.07 -11.04
N ASP A 120 8.40 4.86 -11.21
CA ASP A 120 8.12 3.96 -12.34
C ASP A 120 7.10 2.87 -11.99
N THR A 121 6.46 3.01 -10.83
CA THR A 121 5.48 2.07 -10.29
C THR A 121 4.10 2.71 -10.13
N VAL A 122 3.11 1.90 -9.75
CA VAL A 122 1.77 2.35 -9.34
C VAL A 122 1.78 3.25 -8.11
N HIS A 123 2.92 3.32 -7.39
CA HIS A 123 3.16 4.19 -6.24
C HIS A 123 3.96 5.46 -6.60
N ALA A 124 3.95 5.88 -7.87
CA ALA A 124 4.58 7.13 -8.28
C ALA A 124 4.03 8.34 -7.50
N GLY A 125 4.93 9.22 -7.04
CA GLY A 125 4.61 10.34 -6.16
C GLY A 125 4.30 9.96 -4.70
N ASP A 126 4.25 8.67 -4.36
CA ASP A 126 3.96 8.18 -3.01
C ASP A 126 5.25 7.81 -2.26
N GLY A 127 6.07 8.84 -1.99
CA GLY A 127 7.29 8.67 -1.18
C GLY A 127 7.01 8.15 0.24
N GLU A 128 5.78 8.33 0.74
CA GLU A 128 5.36 7.85 2.06
C GLU A 128 5.28 6.32 2.08
N GLN A 129 4.77 5.71 1.00
CA GLN A 129 4.76 4.25 0.85
C GLN A 129 6.15 3.62 0.95
N LEU A 130 7.19 4.29 0.44
CA LEU A 130 8.56 3.78 0.57
C LEU A 130 9.03 3.78 2.03
N GLU A 131 8.72 4.83 2.79
CA GLU A 131 9.05 4.86 4.22
C GLU A 131 8.26 3.81 5.02
N VAL A 132 7.00 3.56 4.64
CA VAL A 132 6.19 2.46 5.20
C VAL A 132 6.84 1.10 5.00
N TRP A 133 7.38 0.80 3.82
CA TRP A 133 8.07 -0.47 3.56
C TRP A 133 9.32 -0.64 4.43
N LYS A 134 10.07 0.43 4.67
CA LYS A 134 11.26 0.43 5.53
C LYS A 134 10.92 0.22 7.00
N ASP A 135 9.80 0.79 7.47
CA ASP A 135 9.50 0.87 8.90
C ASP A 135 8.54 -0.20 9.42
N CYS A 136 7.58 -0.65 8.62
CA CYS A 136 6.36 -1.27 9.18
C CYS A 136 6.19 -2.76 8.88
N TYR A 137 7.18 -3.42 8.26
CA TYR A 137 7.09 -4.84 7.89
C TYR A 137 8.12 -5.70 8.59
N LEU A 138 9.36 -5.21 8.69
CA LEU A 138 10.47 -5.97 9.26
C LEU A 138 10.70 -5.61 10.74
N PRO A 139 11.25 -6.56 11.54
CA PRO A 139 11.55 -6.37 12.95
C PRO A 139 12.46 -5.17 13.26
N GLU A 140 13.22 -4.71 12.29
CA GLU A 140 14.05 -3.51 12.37
C GLU A 140 13.73 -2.58 11.19
N ARG A 141 14.03 -1.28 11.33
CA ARG A 141 13.96 -0.39 10.15
C ARG A 141 15.09 -0.79 9.23
N MET A 142 14.78 -1.06 7.97
CA MET A 142 15.77 -1.39 6.96
C MET A 142 15.70 -0.39 5.82
N GLU A 143 16.83 0.15 5.37
CA GLU A 143 16.82 0.95 4.15
C GLU A 143 16.55 0.07 2.92
N MET A 144 15.71 0.58 2.02
CA MET A 144 15.24 -0.13 0.85
C MET A 144 15.23 0.78 -0.38
N VAL A 145 15.41 0.17 -1.54
CA VAL A 145 15.34 0.83 -2.86
C VAL A 145 14.47 0.01 -3.80
N VAL A 146 13.53 0.67 -4.47
CA VAL A 146 12.76 0.07 -5.55
C VAL A 146 13.70 -0.16 -6.74
N ILE A 147 13.82 -1.42 -7.18
CA ILE A 147 14.67 -1.81 -8.30
C ILE A 147 13.88 -2.08 -9.59
N GLY A 148 12.56 -2.24 -9.47
CA GLY A 148 11.67 -2.39 -10.60
C GLY A 148 10.34 -3.01 -10.22
N ALA A 149 9.60 -3.45 -11.23
CA ALA A 149 8.36 -4.17 -11.04
C ALA A 149 8.12 -5.25 -12.09
N LEU A 150 7.32 -6.26 -11.71
CA LEU A 150 6.67 -7.16 -12.65
C LEU A 150 5.31 -6.58 -13.00
N ASP A 151 5.15 -6.14 -14.24
CA ASP A 151 3.88 -5.62 -14.75
C ASP A 151 2.92 -6.76 -15.14
N ASP A 152 1.62 -6.48 -15.14
CA ASP A 152 0.54 -7.44 -15.48
C ASP A 152 0.61 -8.75 -14.68
N PHE A 153 1.21 -8.70 -13.50
CA PHE A 153 1.40 -9.85 -12.62
C PHE A 153 0.09 -10.18 -11.91
N ARG A 154 -0.38 -11.42 -12.06
CA ARG A 154 -1.62 -11.88 -11.44
C ARG A 154 -1.47 -12.06 -9.93
N CYS A 155 -1.60 -10.95 -9.24
CA CYS A 155 -1.55 -10.82 -7.79
C CYS A 155 -2.65 -9.87 -7.31
N SER A 156 -2.75 -9.72 -5.99
CA SER A 156 -3.71 -8.81 -5.36
C SER A 156 -3.21 -7.36 -5.30
N ALA A 157 -2.01 -7.08 -5.82
CA ALA A 157 -1.42 -5.73 -5.80
C ALA A 157 -2.17 -4.77 -6.73
N ALA A 158 -2.14 -3.48 -6.36
CA ALA A 158 -2.73 -2.41 -7.16
C ALA A 158 -2.11 -2.39 -8.57
N GLY A 159 -2.96 -2.17 -9.58
CA GLY A 159 -2.54 -2.15 -10.98
C GLY A 159 -1.88 -3.44 -11.48
N TRP A 160 -2.05 -4.56 -10.77
CA TRP A 160 -1.41 -5.85 -11.10
C TRP A 160 0.11 -5.72 -11.25
N GLN A 161 0.70 -4.85 -10.43
CA GLN A 161 2.13 -4.59 -10.46
C GLN A 161 2.78 -5.07 -9.17
N LEU A 162 3.63 -6.07 -9.29
CA LEU A 162 4.42 -6.57 -8.17
C LEU A 162 5.73 -5.78 -8.09
N VAL A 163 5.83 -4.87 -7.11
CA VAL A 163 7.01 -3.99 -6.95
C VAL A 163 8.12 -4.75 -6.24
N LEU A 164 9.33 -4.72 -6.79
CA LEU A 164 10.52 -5.33 -6.21
C LEU A 164 11.39 -4.29 -5.52
N LEU A 165 11.80 -4.61 -4.30
CA LEU A 165 12.64 -3.78 -3.44
C LEU A 165 13.91 -4.53 -3.08
N LEU A 166 15.06 -3.87 -3.22
CA LEU A 166 16.32 -4.34 -2.66
C LEU A 166 16.52 -3.70 -1.28
N CYS A 167 16.80 -4.53 -0.29
CA CYS A 167 17.06 -4.12 1.08
C CYS A 167 18.58 -3.99 1.34
N GLU A 168 18.96 -3.21 2.35
CA GLU A 168 20.35 -2.99 2.71
C GLU A 168 21.12 -4.26 3.09
N ASP A 169 20.42 -5.30 3.55
CA ASP A 169 20.96 -6.63 3.83
C ASP A 169 21.21 -7.47 2.57
N GLY A 170 20.87 -6.97 1.38
CA GLY A 170 21.01 -7.65 0.09
C GLY A 170 19.79 -8.49 -0.31
N ASN A 171 18.81 -8.69 0.59
CA ASN A 171 17.60 -9.41 0.26
C ASN A 171 16.72 -8.62 -0.72
N VAL A 172 16.00 -9.36 -1.58
CA VAL A 172 15.02 -8.79 -2.50
C VAL A 172 13.63 -9.15 -2.03
N TYR A 173 12.81 -8.12 -1.82
CA TYR A 173 11.43 -8.23 -1.41
C TYR A 173 10.48 -7.87 -2.54
N ALA A 174 9.28 -8.46 -2.55
CA ALA A 174 8.19 -8.07 -3.42
C ALA A 174 6.98 -7.63 -2.59
N TYR A 175 6.39 -6.50 -2.95
CA TYR A 175 5.21 -5.97 -2.28
C TYR A 175 3.91 -6.42 -2.95
N GLU A 176 3.06 -7.15 -2.23
CA GLU A 176 1.69 -7.51 -2.61
C GLU A 176 0.73 -7.13 -1.49
N PHE A 177 -0.13 -6.12 -1.71
CA PHE A 177 -1.28 -5.77 -0.87
C PHE A 177 -1.06 -5.97 0.65
N GLU A 178 -0.30 -5.07 1.27
CA GLU A 178 0.06 -5.10 2.71
C GLU A 178 0.90 -6.31 3.16
N VAL A 179 1.55 -7.00 2.22
CA VAL A 179 2.51 -8.07 2.49
C VAL A 179 3.81 -7.81 1.75
N LEU A 180 4.94 -7.89 2.46
CA LEU A 180 6.26 -8.03 1.86
C LEU A 180 6.64 -9.51 1.79
N HIS A 181 7.01 -9.96 0.60
CA HIS A 181 7.48 -11.30 0.31
C HIS A 181 8.98 -11.29 0.14
N LEU A 182 9.73 -12.11 0.88
CA LEU A 182 11.13 -12.37 0.54
C LEU A 182 11.17 -13.24 -0.73
N VAL A 183 11.60 -12.69 -1.86
CA VAL A 183 11.54 -13.37 -3.16
C VAL A 183 12.89 -13.84 -3.69
N ALA A 184 13.99 -13.26 -3.20
CA ALA A 184 15.35 -13.72 -3.46
C ALA A 184 16.28 -13.26 -2.32
N ARG A 185 17.35 -14.00 -2.06
CA ARG A 185 18.32 -13.67 -0.99
C ARG A 185 19.47 -12.76 -1.44
N SER A 186 19.55 -12.50 -2.73
CA SER A 186 20.53 -11.61 -3.35
C SER A 186 20.04 -11.20 -4.75
N LEU A 187 20.71 -10.21 -5.37
CA LEU A 187 20.51 -9.89 -6.78
C LEU A 187 21.01 -11.03 -7.68
N GLU A 188 22.07 -11.73 -7.28
CA GLU A 188 22.52 -12.96 -7.95
C GLU A 188 21.42 -14.02 -8.00
N ASP A 189 20.82 -14.34 -6.85
CA ASP A 189 19.71 -15.28 -6.76
C ASP A 189 18.51 -14.82 -7.61
N LEU A 190 18.15 -13.52 -7.53
CA LEU A 190 17.09 -12.93 -8.36
C LEU A 190 17.33 -13.14 -9.87
N PHE A 191 18.56 -12.95 -10.35
CA PHE A 191 18.86 -13.01 -11.78
C PHE A 191 19.16 -14.41 -12.31
N GLU A 192 19.57 -15.33 -11.45
CA GLU A 192 19.86 -16.73 -11.79
C GLU A 192 18.65 -17.63 -11.58
N THR A 193 18.00 -17.57 -10.41
CA THR A 193 16.89 -18.45 -10.03
C THR A 193 15.51 -17.79 -10.22
N GLY A 194 15.46 -16.46 -10.16
CA GLY A 194 14.25 -15.66 -10.34
C GLY A 194 13.70 -15.09 -9.04
N ALA A 195 12.55 -14.41 -9.13
CA ALA A 195 11.77 -14.01 -7.97
C ALA A 195 10.83 -15.17 -7.59
N GLU A 196 11.11 -15.83 -6.47
CA GLU A 196 10.22 -16.89 -5.95
C GLU A 196 8.91 -16.26 -5.47
N PHE A 197 7.79 -16.69 -6.06
CA PHE A 197 6.47 -16.16 -5.70
C PHE A 197 5.42 -17.29 -5.65
N PRO A 198 4.66 -17.43 -4.55
CA PRO A 198 4.74 -16.64 -3.31
C PRO A 198 6.10 -16.75 -2.60
N GLY A 199 6.55 -15.67 -1.96
CA GLY A 199 7.89 -15.59 -1.36
C GLY A 199 8.21 -16.64 -0.30
N LEU A 200 9.52 -16.85 -0.07
CA LEU A 200 10.12 -17.76 0.90
C LEU A 200 9.64 -17.47 2.33
N GLU A 201 9.54 -16.18 2.65
CA GLU A 201 9.02 -15.64 3.88
C GLU A 201 8.03 -14.51 3.56
N LYS A 202 7.11 -14.25 4.49
CA LYS A 202 6.07 -13.23 4.35
C LYS A 202 6.01 -12.39 5.60
N PHE A 203 5.96 -11.09 5.42
CA PHE A 203 5.87 -10.11 6.49
C PHE A 203 4.63 -9.27 6.24
N ARG A 204 3.67 -9.31 7.17
CA ARG A 204 2.47 -8.48 7.06
C ARG A 204 2.71 -7.12 7.68
N PHE A 205 2.03 -6.11 7.14
CA PHE A 205 2.04 -4.79 7.72
C PHE A 205 1.71 -4.84 9.23
N GLY A 206 2.59 -4.24 10.04
CA GLY A 206 2.42 -4.08 11.47
C GLY A 206 2.74 -5.32 12.33
N GLU A 207 2.96 -6.49 11.73
CA GLU A 207 3.21 -7.75 12.47
C GLU A 207 4.53 -7.71 13.28
N CYS A 208 5.47 -6.86 12.86
CA CYS A 208 6.74 -6.63 13.53
C CYS A 208 6.63 -5.87 14.87
N PHE A 209 5.50 -5.21 15.13
CA PHE A 209 5.29 -4.46 16.36
C PHE A 209 4.78 -5.36 17.50
N GLU A 210 5.09 -4.97 18.72
CA GLU A 210 4.49 -5.56 19.92
C GLU A 210 3.04 -5.13 20.05
N GLU A 211 2.17 -6.09 20.37
CA GLU A 211 0.79 -5.77 20.77
C GLU A 211 0.82 -5.08 22.13
N LEU A 212 0.15 -3.94 22.23
CA LEU A 212 -0.01 -3.24 23.51
C LEU A 212 -1.01 -3.99 24.39
N SER A 213 -0.73 -4.05 25.69
CA SER A 213 -1.75 -4.47 26.65
C SER A 213 -2.90 -3.45 26.70
N GLU A 214 -4.09 -3.87 27.18
CA GLU A 214 -5.25 -2.97 27.32
C GLU A 214 -4.93 -1.73 28.17
N GLU A 215 -4.13 -1.89 29.22
CA GLU A 215 -3.72 -0.79 30.09
C GLU A 215 -2.78 0.19 29.39
N GLU A 216 -1.83 -0.33 28.60
CA GLU A 216 -0.91 0.50 27.82
C GLU A 216 -1.64 1.23 26.69
N MET A 217 -2.53 0.54 25.98
CA MET A 217 -3.39 1.14 24.96
C MET A 217 -4.23 2.27 25.56
N LYS A 218 -4.87 2.03 26.72
CA LYS A 218 -5.64 3.06 27.42
C LYS A 218 -4.79 4.26 27.79
N LYS A 219 -3.53 4.05 28.22
CA LYS A 219 -2.60 5.16 28.51
C LYS A 219 -2.22 5.93 27.25
N GLU A 220 -2.02 5.28 26.12
CA GLU A 220 -1.69 5.98 24.87
C GLU A 220 -2.87 6.74 24.28
N MET A 221 -4.09 6.20 24.40
CA MET A 221 -5.30 6.96 24.08
C MET A 221 -5.48 8.22 24.94
N GLN A 222 -4.72 8.36 26.03
CA GLN A 222 -4.71 9.59 26.82
C GLN A 222 -3.66 10.62 26.36
N CYS A 223 -2.76 10.32 25.39
CA CYS A 223 -1.85 11.30 24.77
C CYS A 223 -2.69 12.45 24.19
N ASP A 224 -2.34 13.70 24.49
CA ASP A 224 -3.12 14.87 24.06
C ASP A 224 -3.18 14.97 22.53
N GLU A 225 -2.10 14.57 21.83
CA GLU A 225 -2.08 14.48 20.37
C GLU A 225 -3.05 13.42 19.84
N ILE A 226 -3.12 12.24 20.48
CA ILE A 226 -4.03 11.17 20.06
C ILE A 226 -5.48 11.61 20.29
N LYS A 227 -5.77 12.26 21.42
CA LYS A 227 -7.09 12.87 21.67
C LYS A 227 -7.47 13.89 20.62
N LYS A 228 -6.53 14.78 20.26
CA LYS A 228 -6.76 15.79 19.24
C LYS A 228 -7.06 15.15 17.88
N ILE A 229 -6.32 14.11 17.49
CA ILE A 229 -6.58 13.37 16.25
C ILE A 229 -7.96 12.70 16.30
N ASP A 230 -8.34 12.10 17.44
CA ASP A 230 -9.65 11.47 17.62
C ASP A 230 -10.79 12.50 17.52
N ASP A 231 -10.64 13.66 18.16
CA ASP A 231 -11.59 14.77 18.09
C ASP A 231 -11.73 15.28 16.65
N GLU A 232 -10.62 15.51 15.94
CA GLU A 232 -10.61 15.92 14.53
C GLU A 232 -11.29 14.87 13.64
N HIS A 233 -11.04 13.59 13.89
CA HIS A 233 -11.68 12.49 13.17
C HIS A 233 -13.19 12.43 13.42
N ILE A 234 -13.64 12.59 14.67
CA ILE A 234 -15.06 12.65 15.04
C ILE A 234 -15.74 13.82 14.34
N HIS A 235 -15.12 15.01 14.36
CA HIS A 235 -15.64 16.20 13.69
C HIS A 235 -15.73 16.00 12.18
N PHE A 236 -14.70 15.44 11.55
CA PHE A 236 -14.69 15.13 10.13
C PHE A 236 -15.80 14.16 9.74
N ARG A 237 -15.96 13.05 10.49
CA ARG A 237 -17.03 12.07 10.24
C ARG A 237 -18.42 12.67 10.38
N ARG A 238 -18.64 13.49 11.41
CA ARG A 238 -19.92 14.18 11.60
C ARG A 238 -20.22 15.12 10.44
N ARG A 239 -19.22 15.88 9.97
CA ARG A 239 -19.39 16.78 8.83
C ARG A 239 -19.75 16.01 7.55
N LEU A 240 -19.01 14.96 7.22
CA LEU A 240 -19.32 14.10 6.06
C LEU A 240 -20.72 13.49 6.16
N GLN A 241 -21.13 13.05 7.36
CA GLN A 241 -22.46 12.50 7.57
C GLN A 241 -23.56 13.55 7.30
N ILE A 242 -23.35 14.80 7.71
CA ILE A 242 -24.27 15.90 7.44
C ILE A 242 -24.34 16.19 5.95
N GLU A 243 -23.19 16.36 5.29
CA GLU A 243 -23.09 16.62 3.84
C GLU A 243 -23.81 15.53 3.04
N MET A 244 -23.55 14.26 3.34
CA MET A 244 -24.20 13.12 2.69
C MET A 244 -25.72 13.12 2.91
N LEU A 245 -26.21 13.49 4.10
CA LEU A 245 -27.64 13.60 4.38
C LEU A 245 -28.29 14.78 3.63
N GLU A 246 -27.58 15.88 3.45
CA GLU A 246 -28.03 17.02 2.66
C GLU A 246 -28.12 16.68 1.18
N ASP A 247 -27.11 15.99 0.64
CA ASP A 247 -27.11 15.48 -0.73
C ASP A 247 -28.29 14.52 -0.97
N LEU A 248 -28.52 13.57 -0.07
CA LEU A 248 -29.65 12.64 -0.16
C LEU A 248 -31.00 13.37 -0.12
N LYS A 249 -31.14 14.42 0.70
CA LYS A 249 -32.34 15.27 0.73
C LYS A 249 -32.51 16.02 -0.58
N ALA A 250 -31.46 16.60 -1.14
CA ALA A 250 -31.51 17.31 -2.41
C ALA A 250 -31.92 16.38 -3.55
N ILE A 251 -31.36 15.16 -3.60
CA ILE A 251 -31.73 14.13 -4.58
C ILE A 251 -33.21 13.78 -4.45
N SER A 252 -33.69 13.43 -3.24
CA SER A 252 -35.10 13.06 -3.04
C SER A 252 -36.08 14.20 -3.38
N GLN A 253 -35.72 15.45 -3.07
CA GLN A 253 -36.55 16.60 -3.45
C GLN A 253 -36.55 16.84 -4.95
N SER A 254 -35.42 16.65 -5.63
CA SER A 254 -35.33 16.75 -7.09
C SER A 254 -36.15 15.67 -7.80
N GLU A 255 -36.19 14.44 -7.27
CA GLU A 255 -37.04 13.35 -7.76
C GLU A 255 -38.53 13.68 -7.60
N VAL A 256 -38.93 14.24 -6.46
CA VAL A 256 -40.32 14.69 -6.23
C VAL A 256 -40.72 15.81 -7.20
N ILE A 257 -39.83 16.77 -7.47
CA ILE A 257 -40.08 17.86 -8.43
C ILE A 257 -40.19 17.33 -9.87
N MET A 258 -39.37 16.35 -10.25
CA MET A 258 -39.44 15.69 -11.56
C MET A 258 -40.79 14.99 -11.76
N ILE A 259 -41.26 14.23 -10.76
CA ILE A 259 -42.55 13.54 -10.80
C ILE A 259 -43.72 14.55 -10.90
N GLN A 260 -43.65 15.65 -10.16
CA GLN A 260 -44.67 16.71 -10.21
C GLN A 260 -44.70 17.43 -11.56
N THR A 261 -43.54 17.72 -12.16
CA THR A 261 -43.45 18.39 -13.47
C THR A 261 -43.82 17.49 -14.65
N GLU A 262 -43.64 16.17 -14.54
CA GLU A 262 -44.19 15.20 -15.50
C GLU A 262 -45.71 15.04 -15.36
N GLY A 263 -46.24 14.94 -14.14
CA GLY A 263 -47.69 14.94 -13.89
C GLY A 263 -48.40 16.22 -14.35
N MET A 264 -47.74 17.38 -14.29
CA MET A 264 -48.28 18.65 -14.77
C MET A 264 -48.20 18.82 -16.30
N ARG A 265 -47.26 18.13 -16.97
CA ARG A 265 -47.16 18.08 -18.45
C ARG A 265 -48.19 17.12 -19.07
N ASP A 266 -48.58 16.06 -18.37
CA ASP A 266 -49.63 15.15 -18.84
C ASP A 266 -51.05 15.75 -18.70
N THR A 267 -51.28 16.58 -17.68
CA THR A 267 -52.58 17.26 -17.49
C THR A 267 -52.79 18.44 -18.44
N THR A 268 -51.73 19.04 -19.01
CA THR A 268 -51.85 20.13 -20.00
C THR A 268 -52.06 19.66 -21.45
N LYS A 269 -51.87 18.36 -21.76
CA LYS A 269 -52.22 17.79 -23.07
C LYS A 269 -53.69 17.38 -23.20
N HIS A 270 -54.43 17.28 -22.09
CA HIS A 270 -55.77 16.70 -22.12
C HIS A 270 -56.93 17.69 -22.26
N ASP A 271 -56.70 19.00 -22.31
CA ASP A 271 -57.80 19.96 -22.10
C ASP A 271 -58.00 21.05 -23.18
N LYS A 272 -57.72 20.73 -24.45
CA LYS A 272 -58.22 21.54 -25.59
C LYS A 272 -58.84 20.73 -26.74
N SER A 273 -58.57 19.43 -26.85
CA SER A 273 -59.17 18.57 -27.87
C SER A 273 -60.62 18.17 -27.51
N VAL A 274 -60.87 17.88 -26.24
CA VAL A 274 -62.16 17.35 -25.76
C VAL A 274 -63.28 18.40 -25.83
N TYR A 275 -62.96 19.68 -25.58
CA TYR A 275 -63.95 20.77 -25.68
C TYR A 275 -64.33 21.17 -27.12
N ILE A 276 -63.55 20.77 -28.13
CA ILE A 276 -63.89 21.00 -29.54
C ILE A 276 -64.83 19.89 -30.05
N GLU A 277 -64.56 18.63 -29.70
CA GLU A 277 -65.39 17.48 -30.14
C GLU A 277 -66.81 17.48 -29.52
N ILE A 278 -66.96 17.92 -28.26
CA ILE A 278 -68.28 18.05 -27.63
C ILE A 278 -69.10 19.17 -28.29
N ARG A 279 -68.45 20.25 -28.75
CA ARG A 279 -69.12 21.40 -29.36
C ARG A 279 -69.58 21.14 -30.79
N GLU A 280 -68.91 20.27 -31.53
CA GLU A 280 -69.34 19.83 -32.87
C GLU A 280 -70.46 18.77 -32.80
N SER A 281 -70.42 17.89 -31.79
CA SER A 281 -71.46 16.86 -31.58
C SER A 281 -72.83 17.44 -31.17
N LEU A 282 -72.86 18.63 -30.56
CA LEU A 282 -74.08 19.35 -30.19
C LEU A 282 -74.64 20.26 -31.30
N ARG A 283 -73.93 20.41 -32.43
CA ARG A 283 -74.45 21.11 -33.63
C ARG A 283 -75.09 20.18 -34.66
N LEU A 284 -75.01 18.87 -34.44
CA LEU A 284 -75.52 17.83 -35.35
C LEU A 284 -76.66 16.98 -34.73
N LYS A 285 -77.31 17.46 -33.68
CA LYS A 285 -78.60 16.97 -33.17
C LYS A 285 -79.56 18.14 -32.99
#